data_AF-A0A356P8Q9-F1
#
_entry.id   AF-A0A356P8Q9-F1
#
_cell.length_a   1.000
_cell.length_b   1.000
_cell.length_c   1.000
_cell.angle_alpha   90.00
_cell.angle_beta   90.00
_cell.angle_gamma   90.00
#
_symmetry.space_group_name_H-M   'P 1'
#
loop_
_entity.id
_entity.type
_entity.pdbx_description
1 polymer ?
#
loop_
_entity_poly.entity_id
_entity_poly.type
_entity_poly.pdbx_seq_one_letter_code
_entity_poly.pdbx_strand_id
1 'polypeptide(L)' 'FDRGLPVLEIRAISNMVGPRDRSTWRVKEALDVLEAASAVLTEVLV' A
#
# COMPACT_ATOMS: atom_id res chain seq x y z
N PHE A 1 13.87 12.26 -4.01
CA PHE A 1 13.19 12.84 -2.83
C PHE A 1 13.68 14.27 -2.51
N ASP A 2 14.64 14.85 -3.24
CA ASP A 2 15.27 16.17 -2.98
C ASP A 2 14.44 17.43 -3.33
N ARG A 3 13.11 17.35 -3.41
CA ARG A 3 12.25 18.51 -3.73
C ARG A 3 11.55 19.15 -2.52
N GLY A 4 11.82 18.68 -1.29
CA GLY A 4 11.32 19.28 -0.05
C GLY A 4 9.79 19.25 0.13
N LEU A 5 9.07 18.51 -0.69
CA LEU A 5 7.63 18.39 -0.60
C LEU A 5 7.25 17.37 0.48
N PRO A 6 6.26 17.67 1.34
CA PRO A 6 5.73 16.69 2.28
C PRO A 6 5.06 15.54 1.50
N VAL A 7 5.40 14.32 1.88
CA VAL A 7 4.87 13.10 1.26
C VAL A 7 4.34 12.15 2.34
N LEU A 8 3.24 11.48 2.03
CA LEU A 8 2.72 10.35 2.80
C LEU A 8 2.72 9.12 1.90
N GLU A 9 3.01 7.97 2.48
CA GLU A 9 2.96 6.70 1.77
C GLU A 9 2.28 5.65 2.64
N ILE A 10 1.38 4.87 2.03
CA ILE A 10 0.63 3.80 2.67
C ILE A 10 0.89 2.53 1.84
N ARG A 11 1.23 1.43 2.52
CA ARG A 11 1.46 0.14 1.86
C ARG A 11 0.75 -0.98 2.63
N ALA A 12 0.12 -1.88 1.89
CA ALA A 12 -0.27 -3.19 2.40
C ALA A 12 0.83 -4.22 2.14
N ILE A 13 0.90 -5.26 2.97
CA ILE A 13 1.93 -6.30 2.89
C ILE A 13 1.33 -7.55 2.23
N SER A 14 1.85 -7.95 1.07
CA SER A 14 1.41 -9.15 0.36
C SER A 14 2.01 -10.44 0.90
N ASN A 15 3.23 -10.38 1.46
CA ASN A 15 3.94 -11.51 2.01
C ASN A 15 5.10 -11.05 2.89
N MET A 16 5.55 -11.92 3.79
CA MET A 16 6.74 -11.68 4.60
C MET A 16 8.00 -11.64 3.73
N VAL A 17 9.00 -10.90 4.19
CA VAL A 17 10.33 -10.87 3.58
C VAL A 17 11.04 -12.21 3.80
N GLY A 18 11.66 -12.75 2.76
CA GLY A 18 12.35 -14.04 2.77
C GLY A 18 12.90 -14.40 1.39
N PRO A 19 13.30 -15.66 1.14
CA PRO A 19 13.67 -16.15 -0.18
C PRO A 19 12.60 -15.80 -1.22
N ARG A 20 13.01 -15.56 -2.46
CA ARG A 20 12.09 -15.15 -3.52
C ARG A 20 11.20 -16.32 -3.94
N ASP A 21 10.04 -16.43 -3.30
CA ASP A 21 8.98 -17.37 -3.65
C ASP A 21 7.69 -16.61 -4.02
N ARG A 22 7.38 -16.59 -5.31
CA ARG A 22 6.19 -15.91 -5.85
C ARG A 22 4.87 -16.59 -5.48
N SER A 23 4.91 -17.88 -5.12
CA SER A 23 3.68 -18.61 -4.75
C SER A 23 3.10 -18.11 -3.42
N THR A 24 3.93 -17.50 -2.58
CA THR A 24 3.52 -16.91 -1.29
C THR A 24 2.90 -15.52 -1.41
N TRP A 25 2.92 -14.91 -2.61
CA TRP A 25 2.46 -13.54 -2.81
C TRP A 25 0.95 -13.47 -2.78
N ARG A 26 0.40 -12.77 -1.78
CA ARG A 26 -1.04 -12.52 -1.63
C ARG A 26 -1.39 -11.12 -2.11
N VAL A 27 -1.15 -10.85 -3.39
CA VAL A 27 -1.27 -9.49 -3.96
C VAL A 27 -2.71 -9.01 -3.92
N LYS A 28 -3.68 -9.88 -4.27
CA LYS A 28 -5.09 -9.49 -4.28
C LYS A 28 -5.54 -9.07 -2.88
N GLU A 29 -5.25 -9.87 -1.86
CA GLU A 29 -5.67 -9.55 -0.50
C GLU A 29 -4.98 -8.30 0.05
N ALA A 30 -3.71 -8.06 -0.30
CA ALA A 30 -3.03 -6.82 0.05
C ALA A 30 -3.68 -5.60 -0.61
N LEU A 31 -4.10 -5.70 -1.88
CA LEU A 31 -4.81 -4.62 -2.57
C LEU A 31 -6.21 -4.39 -1.98
N ASP A 32 -6.96 -5.46 -1.64
CA ASP A 32 -8.27 -5.35 -0.99
C ASP A 32 -8.14 -4.58 0.37
N VAL A 33 -7.08 -4.85 1.14
CA VAL A 33 -6.80 -4.12 2.40
C VAL A 33 -6.38 -2.67 2.14
N LEU A 34 -5.55 -2.44 1.11
CA LEU A 34 -5.11 -1.09 0.75
C LEU A 34 -6.29 -0.22 0.29
N GLU A 35 -7.24 -0.79 -0.44
CA GLU A 35 -8.49 -0.14 -0.85
C GLU A 35 -9.30 0.28 0.38
N ALA A 36 -9.56 -0.66 1.30
CA ALA A 36 -10.30 -0.37 2.53
C ALA A 36 -9.61 0.71 3.39
N ALA A 37 -8.28 0.66 3.50
CA ALA A 37 -7.50 1.67 4.21
C ALA A 37 -7.54 3.04 3.51
N SER A 38 -7.56 3.07 2.18
CA SER A 38 -7.58 4.33 1.42
C SER A 38 -8.94 5.02 1.48
N ALA A 39 -10.03 4.26 1.63
CA ALA A 39 -11.40 4.78 1.71
C ALA A 39 -11.65 5.67 2.94
N VAL A 40 -10.80 5.64 3.97
CA VAL A 40 -10.92 6.53 5.14
C VAL A 40 -10.34 7.93 4.88
N LEU A 41 -9.57 8.10 3.80
CA LEU A 41 -8.98 9.38 3.43
C LEU A 41 -10.08 10.29 2.87
N THR A 42 -10.12 11.53 3.36
CA THR A 42 -11.08 12.53 2.88
C THR A 42 -10.62 13.12 1.55
N GLU A 43 -11.55 13.30 0.62
CA GLU A 43 -11.27 14.02 -0.63
C GLU A 43 -10.90 15.48 -0.35
N VAL A 44 -9.91 15.98 -1.08
CA VAL A 44 -9.40 17.36 -0.90
C VAL A 44 -10.23 18.36 -1.70
N LEU A 45 -10.79 17.93 -2.83
CA LEU A 45 -11.60 18.75 -3.73
C LEU A 45 -12.99 18.14 -3.78
N VAL A 46 -14.00 18.94 -3.45
CA VAL A 46 -15.43 18.61 -3.52
C VAL A 46 -16.11 19.50 -4.54
#